data_AF-A0A443HV57-F1
#
_entry.id   AF-A0A443HV57-F1
#
_cell.length_a   1.000
_cell.length_b   1.000
_cell.length_c   1.000
_cell.angle_alpha   90.00
_cell.angle_beta   90.00
_cell.angle_gamma   90.00
#
_symmetry.space_group_name_H-M   'P 1'
#
loop_
_entity.id
_entity.type
_entity.pdbx_description
1 polymer ?
#
loop_
_entity_poly.entity_id
_entity_poly.type
_entity_poly.pdbx_seq_one_letter_code
_entity_poly.pdbx_strand_id
1 'polypeptide(L)'
;MTSIISYTMASLNGSSLKSILIISVLIPLSSAFCLYPAVDAKASSQLVIDNVQMISSCWDLLNCSFEDIRDWQPVTRLHFLQYMQATHFPRLGSSDQFRDMEGITEFTMRKGIAGRGTWVSHVEAAAIEAVERAAAIVLGYSNDPGPNPGVIRWISFFREQRRGGLGDRREHDQIWSVASLVAIEHGINRAKSANVSDPTARELFWVHGLRVHRELMQNRSIIVFFVRAALIFTNKSLAVTIERALEFFTRVNTPVPMKLWSEVVWQVGGVLFGYHVEGSPRDWELLRRIASQFWEEYQKAAED
;
A
#
# COMPACT_ATOMS: atom_id res chain seq x y z
N MET A 1 33.56 35.99 7.32
CA MET A 1 32.33 35.17 7.44
C MET A 1 32.68 33.75 7.06
N THR A 2 33.11 32.95 8.04
CA THR A 2 33.51 31.54 7.87
C THR A 2 33.59 30.91 9.26
N SER A 3 33.43 29.59 9.36
CA SER A 3 33.49 28.80 10.62
C SER A 3 32.36 29.01 11.65
N ILE A 4 31.18 28.43 11.39
CA ILE A 4 30.33 27.78 12.43
C ILE A 4 29.64 26.51 11.85
N ILE A 5 30.38 25.60 11.20
CA ILE A 5 29.91 24.22 10.91
C ILE A 5 31.05 23.23 11.15
N SER A 6 31.33 22.95 12.42
CA SER A 6 32.15 21.83 12.91
C SER A 6 31.84 21.63 14.40
N TYR A 7 32.01 20.41 14.91
CA TYR A 7 31.55 19.93 16.23
C TYR A 7 30.03 19.74 16.40
N THR A 8 29.48 18.64 15.84
CA THR A 8 28.53 17.72 16.54
C THR A 8 28.19 16.47 15.70
N MET A 9 29.21 15.64 15.36
CA MET A 9 28.99 14.30 14.78
C MET A 9 29.94 13.24 15.38
N ALA A 10 30.11 13.26 16.70
CA ALA A 10 31.03 12.38 17.43
C ALA A 10 30.39 11.62 18.61
N SER A 11 29.07 11.35 18.53
CA SER A 11 28.38 10.33 19.35
C SER A 11 26.95 10.15 18.81
N LEU A 12 26.75 9.21 17.88
CA LEU A 12 25.43 8.87 17.36
C LEU A 12 25.13 7.39 17.66
N ASN A 13 24.50 7.15 18.81
CA ASN A 13 23.97 5.84 19.18
C ASN A 13 22.95 5.33 18.15
N GLY A 14 22.78 4.00 18.09
CA GLY A 14 21.97 3.31 17.06
C GLY A 14 20.50 3.72 16.96
N SER A 15 19.95 4.47 17.92
CA SER A 15 18.65 5.13 17.81
C SER A 15 18.62 6.24 16.76
N SER A 16 19.71 6.99 16.58
CA SER A 16 19.79 8.11 15.63
C SER A 16 19.78 7.65 14.17
N LEU A 17 20.42 6.52 13.85
CA LEU A 17 20.39 5.95 12.49
C LEU A 17 18.96 5.64 12.01
N LYS A 18 18.08 5.17 12.91
CA LYS A 18 16.69 4.81 12.58
C LYS A 18 15.88 6.02 12.14
N SER A 19 16.04 7.16 12.83
CA SER A 19 15.40 8.42 12.44
C SER A 19 15.90 8.92 11.07
N ILE A 20 17.20 8.80 10.79
CA ILE A 20 17.79 9.31 9.54
C ILE A 20 17.32 8.50 8.33
N LEU A 21 17.17 7.17 8.43
CA LEU A 21 16.68 6.33 7.32
C LEU A 21 15.34 6.85 6.79
N ILE A 22 14.44 7.17 7.71
CA ILE A 22 13.03 7.45 7.44
C ILE A 22 12.83 8.92 7.10
N ILE A 23 13.63 9.81 7.68
CA ILE A 23 13.80 11.18 7.17
C ILE A 23 14.31 11.15 5.71
N SER A 24 15.26 10.27 5.36
CA SER A 24 15.81 10.17 3.99
C SER A 24 14.84 9.53 2.97
N VAL A 25 13.74 8.93 3.43
CA VAL A 25 12.71 8.29 2.59
C VAL A 25 11.40 9.09 2.58
N LEU A 26 11.14 9.93 3.59
CA LEU A 26 9.87 10.66 3.77
C LEU A 26 9.97 12.18 3.90
N ILE A 27 11.17 12.78 3.93
CA ILE A 27 11.35 14.23 3.71
C ILE A 27 11.80 14.39 2.25
N PRO A 28 11.00 15.04 1.37
CA PRO A 28 9.92 16.00 1.64
C PRO A 28 8.59 15.35 2.11
N LEU A 29 7.91 15.78 3.19
CA LEU A 29 8.02 17.02 3.98
C LEU A 29 7.82 16.81 5.51
N SER A 30 8.36 17.74 6.31
CA SER A 30 8.13 17.92 7.76
C SER A 30 7.11 19.07 7.98
N SER A 31 6.40 19.28 9.10
CA SER A 31 6.65 18.90 10.51
C SER A 31 5.33 18.70 11.29
N ALA A 32 5.37 17.89 12.37
CA ALA A 32 4.21 17.10 12.85
C ALA A 32 3.26 17.68 13.92
N PHE A 33 3.15 17.08 15.13
CA PHE A 33 2.05 17.43 16.08
C PHE A 33 1.32 16.27 16.80
N CYS A 34 1.87 15.04 16.99
CA CYS A 34 1.07 13.77 17.32
C CYS A 34 1.22 11.99 19.78
N LEU A 35 0.38 11.90 20.88
CA LEU A 35 -0.02 10.69 21.66
C LEU A 35 -1.56 10.70 21.82
N TYR A 36 -2.32 9.71 22.34
CA TYR A 36 -2.14 8.38 22.97
C TYR A 36 -3.22 7.41 22.36
N PRO A 37 -3.44 6.14 22.81
CA PRO A 37 -2.59 5.18 23.54
C PRO A 37 -2.29 3.94 22.65
N ALA A 38 -2.40 2.72 23.20
CA ALA A 38 -2.22 1.41 22.54
C ALA A 38 -3.48 0.53 22.70
N VAL A 39 -3.61 -0.51 21.87
CA VAL A 39 -4.68 -1.53 21.90
C VAL A 39 -4.05 -2.90 21.57
N ASP A 40 -4.49 -3.97 22.23
CA ASP A 40 -3.91 -5.31 22.10
C ASP A 40 -4.05 -5.92 20.70
N ALA A 41 -2.94 -6.46 20.19
CA ALA A 41 -2.91 -7.24 18.96
C ALA A 41 -3.18 -8.73 19.26
N LYS A 42 -4.45 -9.13 19.31
CA LYS A 42 -4.80 -10.55 19.36
C LYS A 42 -4.64 -11.18 17.96
N ALA A 43 -3.67 -12.08 17.81
CA ALA A 43 -3.50 -12.83 16.57
C ALA A 43 -4.74 -13.71 16.29
N SER A 44 -5.36 -13.55 15.13
CA SER A 44 -6.56 -14.29 14.72
C SER A 44 -6.22 -15.34 13.66
N SER A 45 -5.54 -16.40 14.08
CA SER A 45 -5.12 -17.52 13.21
C SER A 45 -6.27 -18.51 12.92
N GLN A 46 -7.43 -18.01 12.49
CA GLN A 46 -8.54 -18.82 11.97
C GLN A 46 -9.55 -17.95 11.21
N LEU A 47 -9.92 -18.38 9.99
CA LEU A 47 -11.07 -17.86 9.25
C LEU A 47 -12.36 -18.43 9.85
N VAL A 48 -12.90 -17.74 10.85
CA VAL A 48 -14.25 -18.02 11.37
C VAL A 48 -15.26 -17.33 10.46
N ILE A 49 -15.80 -18.07 9.49
CA ILE A 49 -16.72 -17.57 8.45
C ILE A 49 -18.17 -17.51 8.99
N ASP A 50 -18.34 -17.05 10.23
CA ASP A 50 -19.65 -16.92 10.86
C ASP A 50 -20.27 -15.57 10.47
N ASN A 51 -21.41 -15.63 9.76
CA ASN A 51 -22.13 -14.49 9.17
C ASN A 51 -21.40 -13.72 8.06
N VAL A 52 -20.55 -14.39 7.27
CA VAL A 52 -20.30 -13.87 5.91
C VAL A 52 -21.58 -14.06 5.09
N GLN A 53 -22.26 -12.95 4.81
CA GLN A 53 -23.32 -12.81 3.82
C GLN A 53 -22.97 -13.65 2.57
N MET A 54 -23.84 -14.60 2.21
CA MET A 54 -23.60 -15.68 1.22
C MET A 54 -22.53 -15.36 0.18
N ILE A 55 -21.57 -16.27 -0.01
CA ILE A 55 -20.66 -16.27 -1.16
C ILE A 55 -21.52 -16.02 -2.41
N SER A 56 -21.34 -14.86 -3.02
CA SER A 56 -22.18 -14.46 -4.15
C SER A 56 -21.85 -15.38 -5.32
N SER A 57 -22.84 -15.74 -6.14
CA SER A 57 -22.59 -16.50 -7.36
C SER A 57 -21.62 -15.80 -8.33
N CYS A 58 -21.39 -14.49 -8.15
CA CYS A 58 -20.39 -13.75 -8.89
C CYS A 58 -18.93 -14.00 -8.42
N TRP A 59 -18.72 -14.49 -7.18
CA TRP A 59 -17.38 -14.78 -6.66
C TRP A 59 -16.75 -15.98 -7.37
N ASP A 60 -17.51 -17.05 -7.58
CA ASP A 60 -17.03 -18.30 -8.22
C ASP A 60 -16.71 -18.12 -9.71
N LEU A 61 -17.41 -17.19 -10.36
CA LEU A 61 -17.27 -16.88 -11.79
C LEU A 61 -16.40 -15.65 -12.06
N LEU A 62 -15.98 -14.92 -11.02
CA LEU A 62 -15.22 -13.67 -11.10
C LEU A 62 -15.89 -12.65 -12.04
N ASN A 63 -17.19 -12.39 -11.82
CA ASN A 63 -18.01 -11.51 -12.65
C ASN A 63 -18.88 -10.52 -11.85
N CYS A 64 -18.46 -10.17 -10.64
CA CYS A 64 -19.12 -9.14 -9.83
C CYS A 64 -19.05 -7.77 -10.51
N SER A 65 -20.07 -6.93 -10.33
CA SER A 65 -20.02 -5.58 -10.89
C SER A 65 -19.20 -4.63 -10.02
N PHE A 66 -18.64 -3.59 -10.62
CA PHE A 66 -18.01 -2.49 -9.87
C PHE A 66 -18.99 -1.90 -8.84
N GLU A 67 -20.25 -1.75 -9.23
CA GLU A 67 -21.35 -1.26 -8.40
C GLU A 67 -21.56 -2.14 -7.16
N ASP A 68 -21.54 -3.47 -7.31
CA ASP A 68 -21.59 -4.41 -6.16
C ASP A 68 -20.40 -4.19 -5.22
N ILE A 69 -19.18 -4.21 -5.76
CA ILE A 69 -17.93 -4.15 -4.97
C ILE A 69 -17.79 -2.81 -4.23
N ARG A 70 -18.25 -1.71 -4.84
CA ARG A 70 -18.38 -0.37 -4.22
C ARG A 70 -19.36 -0.40 -3.03
N ASP A 71 -20.49 -1.06 -3.20
CA ASP A 71 -21.59 -1.11 -2.23
C ASP A 71 -21.46 -2.27 -1.23
N TRP A 72 -20.42 -3.10 -1.34
CA TRP A 72 -19.98 -4.00 -0.29
C TRP A 72 -19.38 -3.24 0.90
N GLN A 73 -19.43 -3.86 2.08
CA GLN A 73 -18.68 -3.37 3.24
C GLN A 73 -17.18 -3.65 3.05
N PRO A 74 -16.26 -2.86 3.67
CA PRO A 74 -14.82 -3.10 3.57
C PRO A 74 -14.40 -4.53 3.95
N VAL A 75 -15.04 -5.12 4.96
CA VAL A 75 -14.80 -6.52 5.37
C VAL A 75 -15.18 -7.52 4.27
N THR A 76 -16.26 -7.26 3.51
CA THR A 76 -16.68 -8.10 2.38
C THR A 76 -15.71 -7.97 1.20
N ARG A 77 -15.18 -6.77 0.93
CA ARG A 77 -14.10 -6.54 -0.04
C ARG A 77 -12.82 -7.29 0.34
N LEU A 78 -12.44 -7.26 1.62
CA LEU A 78 -11.29 -8.00 2.14
C LEU A 78 -11.46 -9.51 2.01
N HIS A 79 -12.63 -10.04 2.39
CA HIS A 79 -12.95 -11.46 2.25
C HIS A 79 -12.97 -11.90 0.78
N PHE A 80 -13.39 -11.04 -0.16
CA PHE A 80 -13.32 -11.35 -1.59
C PHE A 80 -11.88 -11.40 -2.12
N LEU A 81 -11.03 -10.43 -1.74
CA LEU A 81 -9.60 -10.47 -2.05
C LEU A 81 -8.93 -11.75 -1.52
N GLN A 82 -9.28 -12.16 -0.30
CA GLN A 82 -8.79 -13.40 0.31
C GLN A 82 -9.34 -14.65 -0.40
N TYR A 83 -10.62 -14.65 -0.79
CA TYR A 83 -11.24 -15.73 -1.57
C TYR A 83 -10.51 -15.92 -2.90
N MET A 84 -10.39 -14.87 -3.71
CA MET A 84 -9.70 -14.91 -5.00
C MET A 84 -8.27 -15.44 -4.91
N GLN A 85 -7.52 -14.99 -3.89
CA GLN A 85 -6.16 -15.46 -3.60
C GLN A 85 -6.08 -16.94 -3.21
N ALA A 86 -7.07 -17.44 -2.46
CA ALA A 86 -7.12 -18.83 -2.00
C ALA A 86 -7.60 -19.82 -3.08
N THR A 87 -8.60 -19.46 -3.89
CA THR A 87 -9.28 -20.40 -4.81
C THR A 87 -8.94 -20.21 -6.28
N HIS A 88 -8.70 -18.97 -6.73
CA HIS A 88 -8.53 -18.64 -8.15
C HIS A 88 -7.08 -18.37 -8.56
N PHE A 89 -6.36 -17.53 -7.81
CA PHE A 89 -5.00 -17.10 -8.16
C PHE A 89 -3.89 -18.17 -8.05
N PRO A 90 -4.02 -19.30 -7.32
CA PRO A 90 -3.02 -20.37 -7.38
C PRO A 90 -2.87 -20.93 -8.81
N ARG A 91 -3.96 -20.98 -9.58
CA ARG A 91 -3.98 -21.40 -11.00
C ARG A 91 -3.34 -20.37 -11.95
N LEU A 92 -3.00 -19.18 -11.44
CA LEU A 92 -2.33 -18.09 -12.15
C LEU A 92 -0.86 -17.90 -11.69
N GLY A 93 -0.43 -18.63 -10.65
CA GLY A 93 0.88 -18.44 -10.02
C GLY A 93 0.96 -17.18 -9.14
N SER A 94 -0.17 -16.67 -8.65
CA SER A 94 -0.26 -15.36 -7.95
C SER A 94 -0.98 -15.45 -6.60
N SER A 95 -0.98 -16.61 -5.94
CA SER A 95 -1.76 -16.89 -4.72
C SER A 95 -1.55 -15.92 -3.56
N ASP A 96 -0.39 -15.28 -3.48
CA ASP A 96 0.00 -14.33 -2.45
C ASP A 96 0.23 -12.90 -2.99
N GLN A 97 0.33 -12.68 -4.30
CA GLN A 97 0.83 -11.43 -4.87
C GLN A 97 -0.16 -10.24 -4.81
N PHE A 98 -1.27 -10.34 -4.10
CA PHE A 98 -2.29 -9.28 -3.98
C PHE A 98 -2.51 -8.80 -2.53
N ARG A 99 -1.68 -9.23 -1.60
CA ARG A 99 -1.81 -8.89 -0.17
C ARG A 99 -1.46 -7.43 0.15
N ASP A 100 -0.80 -6.72 -0.77
CA ASP A 100 -0.78 -5.24 -0.77
C ASP A 100 -2.21 -4.66 -0.69
N MET A 101 -3.16 -5.22 -1.47
CA MET A 101 -4.55 -4.75 -1.51
C MET A 101 -5.36 -5.15 -0.26
N GLU A 102 -5.04 -6.30 0.37
CA GLU A 102 -5.49 -6.59 1.75
C GLU A 102 -5.04 -5.47 2.68
N GLY A 103 -3.77 -5.07 2.60
CA GLY A 103 -3.19 -4.03 3.43
C GLY A 103 -3.81 -2.63 3.24
N ILE A 104 -4.25 -2.30 2.02
CA ILE A 104 -5.07 -1.12 1.71
C ILE A 104 -6.44 -1.24 2.40
N THR A 105 -7.19 -2.31 2.12
CA THR A 105 -8.58 -2.47 2.59
C THR A 105 -8.66 -2.57 4.11
N GLU A 106 -7.71 -3.25 4.76
CA GLU A 106 -7.60 -3.30 6.23
C GLU A 106 -7.23 -1.95 6.85
N PHE A 107 -6.45 -1.12 6.14
CA PHE A 107 -6.17 0.25 6.58
C PHE A 107 -7.42 1.14 6.45
N THR A 108 -8.09 1.16 5.30
CA THR A 108 -9.26 2.03 5.08
C THR A 108 -10.45 1.63 5.93
N MET A 109 -10.65 0.33 6.17
CA MET A 109 -11.59 -0.22 7.15
C MET A 109 -11.29 0.31 8.55
N ARG A 110 -10.01 0.27 9.00
CA ARG A 110 -9.58 0.82 10.30
C ARG A 110 -9.76 2.34 10.41
N LYS A 111 -9.75 3.08 9.29
CA LYS A 111 -10.03 4.53 9.27
C LYS A 111 -11.51 4.89 9.07
N GLY A 112 -12.35 3.93 8.68
CA GLY A 112 -13.77 4.17 8.37
C GLY A 112 -14.04 4.91 7.05
N ILE A 113 -13.03 5.13 6.20
CA ILE A 113 -13.12 6.00 5.02
C ILE A 113 -13.69 5.32 3.76
N ALA A 114 -13.48 4.00 3.62
CA ALA A 114 -13.97 3.24 2.46
C ALA A 114 -15.42 2.71 2.63
N GLY A 115 -16.28 3.47 3.33
CA GLY A 115 -17.70 3.15 3.48
C GLY A 115 -18.45 3.07 2.14
N ARG A 116 -19.63 2.44 2.12
CA ARG A 116 -20.45 2.28 0.90
C ARG A 116 -20.65 3.61 0.17
N GLY A 117 -20.39 3.62 -1.14
CA GLY A 117 -20.58 4.80 -1.99
C GLY A 117 -19.62 5.98 -1.73
N THR A 118 -18.69 5.92 -0.77
CA THR A 118 -17.70 7.00 -0.58
C THR A 118 -16.76 7.11 -1.78
N TRP A 119 -16.09 8.24 -1.92
CA TRP A 119 -15.03 8.42 -2.92
C TRP A 119 -13.94 7.33 -2.81
N VAL A 120 -13.52 6.96 -1.60
CA VAL A 120 -12.53 5.89 -1.40
C VAL A 120 -13.06 4.52 -1.81
N SER A 121 -14.34 4.20 -1.59
CA SER A 121 -14.90 2.92 -2.04
C SER A 121 -14.90 2.74 -3.56
N HIS A 122 -15.00 3.84 -4.34
CA HIS A 122 -14.84 3.79 -5.80
C HIS A 122 -13.40 3.48 -6.22
N VAL A 123 -12.41 3.98 -5.47
CA VAL A 123 -10.99 3.71 -5.72
C VAL A 123 -10.65 2.24 -5.43
N GLU A 124 -11.12 1.69 -4.31
CA GLU A 124 -10.95 0.27 -3.99
C GLU A 124 -11.72 -0.65 -4.94
N ALA A 125 -12.98 -0.33 -5.26
CA ALA A 125 -13.79 -1.15 -6.15
C ALA A 125 -13.16 -1.25 -7.55
N ALA A 126 -12.61 -0.17 -8.10
CA ALA A 126 -11.90 -0.23 -9.38
C ALA A 126 -10.60 -1.04 -9.31
N ALA A 127 -9.89 -1.01 -8.16
CA ALA A 127 -8.70 -1.82 -7.96
C ALA A 127 -9.02 -3.32 -7.91
N ILE A 128 -10.06 -3.70 -7.16
CA ILE A 128 -10.51 -5.09 -6.98
C ILE A 128 -11.12 -5.64 -8.27
N GLU A 129 -12.05 -4.91 -8.90
CA GLU A 129 -12.73 -5.31 -10.15
C GLU A 129 -11.74 -5.48 -11.31
N ALA A 130 -10.68 -4.66 -11.36
CA ALA A 130 -9.63 -4.80 -12.37
C ALA A 130 -8.86 -6.11 -12.26
N VAL A 131 -8.63 -6.60 -11.04
CA VAL A 131 -7.91 -7.86 -10.78
C VAL A 131 -8.85 -9.05 -11.00
N GLU A 132 -10.06 -9.00 -10.44
CA GLU A 132 -11.09 -10.02 -10.60
C GLU A 132 -11.33 -10.36 -12.07
N ARG A 133 -11.74 -9.36 -12.86
CA ARG A 133 -12.11 -9.55 -14.26
C ARG A 133 -10.92 -10.02 -15.11
N ALA A 134 -9.71 -9.56 -14.79
CA ALA A 134 -8.50 -10.04 -15.45
C ALA A 134 -8.19 -11.51 -15.12
N ALA A 135 -8.38 -11.93 -13.87
CA ALA A 135 -8.28 -13.33 -13.47
C ALA A 135 -9.36 -14.17 -14.15
N ALA A 136 -10.60 -13.68 -14.24
CA ALA A 136 -11.70 -14.32 -14.98
C ALA A 136 -11.31 -14.61 -16.43
N ILE A 137 -10.69 -13.64 -17.11
CA ILE A 137 -10.27 -13.76 -18.52
C ILE A 137 -9.08 -14.72 -18.69
N VAL A 138 -8.12 -14.75 -17.75
CA VAL A 138 -6.95 -15.66 -17.85
C VAL A 138 -7.28 -17.09 -17.37
N LEU A 139 -8.34 -17.26 -16.58
CA LEU A 139 -8.93 -18.57 -16.21
C LEU A 139 -9.94 -19.09 -17.24
N GLY A 140 -10.45 -18.24 -18.15
CA GLY A 140 -11.39 -18.61 -19.20
C GLY A 140 -12.87 -18.54 -18.80
N TYR A 141 -13.20 -17.81 -17.73
CA TYR A 141 -14.57 -17.62 -17.23
C TYR A 141 -15.31 -16.48 -17.95
N SER A 142 -14.57 -15.51 -18.47
CA SER A 142 -15.10 -14.35 -19.21
C SER A 142 -14.22 -14.03 -20.42
N ASN A 143 -14.79 -13.32 -21.39
CA ASN A 143 -14.07 -12.67 -22.49
C ASN A 143 -14.29 -11.14 -22.52
N ASP A 144 -15.06 -10.58 -21.58
CA ASP A 144 -15.37 -9.15 -21.50
C ASP A 144 -14.39 -8.41 -20.55
N PRO A 145 -13.47 -7.56 -21.08
CA PRO A 145 -12.56 -6.77 -20.27
C PRO A 145 -13.21 -5.53 -19.62
N GLY A 146 -14.48 -5.24 -19.91
CA GLY A 146 -15.22 -4.14 -19.29
C GLY A 146 -14.64 -2.74 -19.58
N PRO A 147 -15.09 -1.71 -18.83
CA PRO A 147 -14.68 -0.32 -19.03
C PRO A 147 -13.37 0.05 -18.30
N ASN A 148 -12.81 -0.86 -17.50
CA ASN A 148 -11.69 -0.57 -16.59
C ASN A 148 -10.33 -0.86 -17.26
N PRO A 149 -9.51 0.15 -17.60
CA PRO A 149 -8.25 -0.04 -18.32
C PRO A 149 -7.19 -0.79 -17.50
N GLY A 150 -7.37 -0.93 -16.18
CA GLY A 150 -6.50 -1.76 -15.33
C GLY A 150 -6.59 -3.25 -15.69
N VAL A 151 -7.75 -3.71 -16.17
CA VAL A 151 -8.01 -5.11 -16.55
C VAL A 151 -7.03 -5.60 -17.61
N ILE A 152 -6.77 -4.80 -18.65
CA ILE A 152 -5.82 -5.15 -19.72
C ILE A 152 -4.39 -5.28 -19.17
N ARG A 153 -4.02 -4.49 -18.17
CA ARG A 153 -2.70 -4.57 -17.52
C ARG A 153 -2.60 -5.81 -16.63
N TRP A 154 -3.64 -6.13 -15.85
CA TRP A 154 -3.68 -7.36 -15.04
C TRP A 154 -3.75 -8.63 -15.89
N ILE A 155 -4.44 -8.63 -17.03
CA ILE A 155 -4.38 -9.74 -18.01
C ILE A 155 -2.94 -9.96 -18.47
N SER A 156 -2.18 -8.89 -18.73
CA SER A 156 -0.76 -9.00 -19.07
C SER A 156 0.05 -9.59 -17.92
N PHE A 157 -0.11 -9.06 -16.70
CA PHE A 157 0.55 -9.57 -15.47
C PHE A 157 0.29 -11.06 -15.26
N PHE A 158 -0.97 -11.49 -15.17
CA PHE A 158 -1.33 -12.89 -14.95
C PHE A 158 -0.85 -13.80 -16.08
N ARG A 159 -0.85 -13.30 -17.34
CA ARG A 159 -0.28 -14.06 -18.47
C ARG A 159 1.23 -14.18 -18.37
N GLU A 160 1.99 -13.17 -17.95
CA GLU A 160 3.44 -13.28 -17.74
C GLU A 160 3.79 -14.19 -16.56
N GLN A 161 3.12 -14.01 -15.41
CA GLN A 161 3.31 -14.82 -14.20
C GLN A 161 3.14 -16.31 -14.50
N ARG A 162 2.07 -16.69 -15.22
CA ARG A 162 1.74 -18.08 -15.54
C ARG A 162 2.74 -18.79 -16.48
N ARG A 163 3.63 -18.05 -17.16
CA ARG A 163 4.77 -18.61 -17.94
C ARG A 163 6.10 -18.55 -17.18
N GLY A 164 6.11 -18.05 -15.95
CA GLY A 164 7.34 -17.77 -15.19
C GLY A 164 8.08 -16.52 -15.64
N GLY A 165 7.45 -15.65 -16.45
CA GLY A 165 8.08 -14.47 -17.04
C GLY A 165 8.43 -13.36 -16.06
N LEU A 166 7.87 -13.38 -14.84
CA LEU A 166 8.11 -12.37 -13.79
C LEU A 166 9.04 -12.89 -12.67
N GLY A 167 10.00 -13.74 -13.02
CA GLY A 167 11.03 -14.22 -12.10
C GLY A 167 12.02 -13.14 -11.65
N ASP A 168 12.24 -12.10 -12.47
CA ASP A 168 12.95 -10.89 -12.01
C ASP A 168 12.02 -10.03 -11.15
N ARG A 169 12.48 -9.69 -9.94
CA ARG A 169 11.69 -8.92 -8.97
C ARG A 169 11.39 -7.50 -9.46
N ARG A 170 12.27 -6.90 -10.27
CA ARG A 170 12.07 -5.55 -10.82
C ARG A 170 11.03 -5.57 -11.94
N GLU A 171 11.09 -6.52 -12.86
CA GLU A 171 10.07 -6.70 -13.92
C GLU A 171 8.69 -7.05 -13.33
N HIS A 172 8.65 -7.90 -12.30
CA HIS A 172 7.45 -8.11 -11.48
C HIS A 172 6.90 -6.79 -10.92
N ASP A 173 7.71 -6.06 -10.14
CA ASP A 173 7.26 -4.86 -9.43
C ASP A 173 6.84 -3.73 -10.39
N GLN A 174 7.51 -3.60 -11.54
CA GLN A 174 7.14 -2.65 -12.58
C GLN A 174 5.78 -2.98 -13.21
N ILE A 175 5.52 -4.24 -13.60
CA ILE A 175 4.26 -4.63 -14.26
C ILE A 175 3.09 -4.62 -13.27
N TRP A 176 3.31 -5.10 -12.04
CA TRP A 176 2.31 -5.10 -10.96
C TRP A 176 1.88 -3.68 -10.60
N SER A 177 2.83 -2.78 -10.39
CA SER A 177 2.55 -1.40 -9.96
C SER A 177 1.88 -0.56 -11.05
N VAL A 178 2.23 -0.74 -12.32
CA VAL A 178 1.52 -0.12 -13.46
C VAL A 178 0.07 -0.61 -13.54
N ALA A 179 -0.17 -1.92 -13.34
CA ALA A 179 -1.52 -2.47 -13.34
C ALA A 179 -2.37 -1.95 -12.17
N SER A 180 -1.79 -1.89 -10.97
CA SER A 180 -2.43 -1.31 -9.78
C SER A 180 -2.73 0.18 -9.95
N LEU A 181 -1.78 0.97 -10.47
CA LEU A 181 -1.93 2.42 -10.65
C LEU A 181 -3.07 2.74 -11.63
N VAL A 182 -3.11 2.11 -12.80
CA VAL A 182 -4.15 2.36 -13.82
C VAL A 182 -5.55 2.03 -13.29
N ALA A 183 -5.69 0.98 -12.46
CA ALA A 183 -6.95 0.63 -11.82
C ALA A 183 -7.39 1.66 -10.74
N ILE A 184 -6.44 2.11 -9.90
CA ILE A 184 -6.65 3.20 -8.92
C ILE A 184 -7.11 4.49 -9.62
N GLU A 185 -6.48 4.85 -10.74
CA GLU A 185 -6.85 6.05 -11.51
C GLU A 185 -8.21 5.94 -12.19
N HIS A 186 -8.60 4.74 -12.66
CA HIS A 186 -9.97 4.50 -13.12
C HIS A 186 -10.98 4.73 -11.99
N GLY A 187 -10.71 4.25 -10.78
CA GLY A 187 -11.58 4.47 -9.62
C GLY A 187 -11.72 5.94 -9.20
N ILE A 188 -10.62 6.70 -9.22
CA ILE A 188 -10.63 8.16 -8.99
C ILE A 188 -11.54 8.87 -10.01
N ASN A 189 -11.48 8.46 -11.28
CA ASN A 189 -12.28 9.05 -12.33
C ASN A 189 -13.76 8.60 -12.26
N ARG A 190 -14.04 7.33 -11.92
CA ARG A 190 -15.38 6.82 -11.63
C ARG A 190 -16.05 7.60 -10.49
N ALA A 191 -15.32 7.89 -9.42
CA ALA A 191 -15.83 8.67 -8.29
C ALA A 191 -16.25 10.10 -8.72
N LYS A 192 -15.40 10.79 -9.49
CA LYS A 192 -15.73 12.12 -10.04
C LYS A 192 -16.98 12.08 -10.93
N SER A 193 -17.08 11.10 -11.82
CA SER A 193 -18.25 10.93 -12.69
C SER A 193 -19.52 10.50 -11.97
N ALA A 194 -19.42 9.93 -10.76
CA ALA A 194 -20.55 9.51 -9.95
C ALA A 194 -21.17 10.62 -9.09
N ASN A 195 -20.57 11.83 -9.07
CA ASN A 195 -21.03 12.98 -8.26
C ASN A 195 -21.24 12.63 -6.78
N VAL A 196 -20.33 11.81 -6.22
CA VAL A 196 -20.25 11.56 -4.77
C VAL A 196 -19.51 12.70 -4.07
N SER A 197 -19.62 12.78 -2.74
CA SER A 197 -18.89 13.77 -1.95
C SER A 197 -17.38 13.72 -2.25
N ASP A 198 -16.79 14.89 -2.50
CA ASP A 198 -15.35 15.05 -2.72
C ASP A 198 -14.54 14.50 -1.53
N PRO A 199 -13.34 13.93 -1.78
CA PRO A 199 -12.47 13.43 -0.73
C PRO A 199 -11.94 14.58 0.14
N THR A 200 -11.73 14.31 1.42
CA THR A 200 -10.95 15.22 2.27
C THR A 200 -9.53 15.36 1.73
N ALA A 201 -8.86 16.47 2.05
CA ALA A 201 -7.45 16.67 1.69
C ALA A 201 -6.54 15.52 2.18
N ARG A 202 -6.90 14.90 3.31
CA ARG A 202 -6.20 13.75 3.90
C ARG A 202 -6.38 12.45 3.09
N GLU A 203 -7.58 12.18 2.59
CA GLU A 203 -7.85 11.02 1.71
C GLU A 203 -7.21 11.20 0.34
N LEU A 204 -7.26 12.42 -0.23
CA LEU A 204 -6.60 12.75 -1.49
C LEU A 204 -5.07 12.60 -1.38
N PHE A 205 -4.48 13.06 -0.28
CA PHE A 205 -3.05 12.90 0.00
C PHE A 205 -2.68 11.43 0.25
N TRP A 206 -3.53 10.65 0.93
CA TRP A 206 -3.32 9.21 1.08
C TRP A 206 -3.32 8.48 -0.27
N VAL A 207 -4.28 8.76 -1.17
CA VAL A 207 -4.27 8.22 -2.53
C VAL A 207 -3.08 8.71 -3.36
N HIS A 208 -2.63 9.96 -3.18
CA HIS A 208 -1.37 10.40 -3.78
C HIS A 208 -0.17 9.59 -3.26
N GLY A 209 -0.13 9.27 -1.96
CA GLY A 209 0.87 8.36 -1.40
C GLY A 209 0.80 6.93 -1.95
N LEU A 210 -0.38 6.43 -2.36
CA LEU A 210 -0.46 5.17 -3.13
C LEU A 210 0.25 5.31 -4.47
N ARG A 211 0.05 6.43 -5.19
CA ARG A 211 0.76 6.69 -6.46
C ARG A 211 2.27 6.72 -6.27
N VAL A 212 2.76 7.47 -5.27
CA VAL A 212 4.19 7.54 -4.92
C VAL A 212 4.76 6.14 -4.61
N HIS A 213 4.00 5.27 -3.94
CA HIS A 213 4.40 3.88 -3.71
C HIS A 213 4.48 3.06 -5.01
N ARG A 214 3.53 3.21 -5.94
CA ARG A 214 3.60 2.55 -7.25
C ARG A 214 4.72 3.12 -8.12
N GLU A 215 5.04 4.40 -8.02
CA GLU A 215 6.19 5.03 -8.68
C GLU A 215 7.53 4.57 -8.07
N LEU A 216 7.58 4.33 -6.75
CA LEU A 216 8.70 3.73 -6.02
C LEU A 216 9.02 2.33 -6.55
N MET A 217 7.99 1.52 -6.79
CA MET A 217 8.11 0.18 -7.40
C MET A 217 8.68 0.26 -8.83
N GLN A 218 8.11 1.10 -9.69
CA GLN A 218 8.55 1.26 -11.09
C GLN A 218 10.00 1.75 -11.20
N ASN A 219 10.43 2.63 -10.30
CA ASN A 219 11.73 3.31 -10.36
C ASN A 219 12.74 2.76 -9.34
N ARG A 220 12.51 1.57 -8.74
CA ARG A 220 13.28 1.01 -7.62
C ARG A 220 14.79 1.15 -7.80
N SER A 221 15.35 0.73 -8.94
CA SER A 221 16.79 0.78 -9.19
C SER A 221 17.37 2.20 -9.24
N ILE A 222 16.62 3.16 -9.79
CA ILE A 222 17.02 4.58 -9.88
C ILE A 222 16.99 5.22 -8.48
N ILE A 223 15.95 4.92 -7.70
CA ILE A 223 15.79 5.46 -6.33
C ILE A 223 16.81 4.85 -5.38
N VAL A 224 17.06 3.53 -5.45
CA VAL A 224 18.16 2.86 -4.74
C VAL A 224 19.50 3.51 -5.08
N PHE A 225 19.77 3.81 -6.36
CA PHE A 225 21.01 4.47 -6.79
C PHE A 225 21.15 5.87 -6.18
N PHE A 226 20.16 6.76 -6.32
CA PHE A 226 20.26 8.13 -5.81
C PHE A 226 20.32 8.18 -4.28
N VAL A 227 19.53 7.38 -3.58
CA VAL A 227 19.58 7.35 -2.11
C VAL A 227 20.90 6.72 -1.62
N ARG A 228 21.46 5.71 -2.30
CA ARG A 228 22.82 5.24 -2.03
C ARG A 228 23.87 6.32 -2.26
N ALA A 229 23.78 7.07 -3.35
CA ALA A 229 24.72 8.16 -3.67
C ALA A 229 24.66 9.30 -2.64
N ALA A 230 23.48 9.64 -2.11
CA ALA A 230 23.34 10.60 -1.01
C ALA A 230 23.88 10.04 0.33
N LEU A 231 23.65 8.76 0.60
CA LEU A 231 24.03 8.12 1.86
C LEU A 231 25.50 7.69 1.94
N ILE A 232 26.22 7.47 0.83
CA ILE A 232 27.63 7.05 0.89
C ILE A 232 28.56 8.09 1.53
N PHE A 233 28.19 9.38 1.44
CA PHE A 233 28.92 10.50 2.04
C PHE A 233 28.48 10.85 3.47
N THR A 234 27.30 10.40 3.90
CA THR A 234 26.68 10.79 5.18
C THR A 234 26.52 9.63 6.16
N ASN A 235 26.14 8.45 5.68
CA ASN A 235 26.00 7.24 6.49
C ASN A 235 26.13 5.95 5.64
N LYS A 236 27.34 5.39 5.58
CA LYS A 236 27.64 4.18 4.80
C LYS A 236 26.85 2.93 5.22
N SER A 237 26.51 2.79 6.51
CA SER A 237 25.69 1.67 6.99
C SER A 237 24.28 1.75 6.38
N LEU A 238 23.71 2.96 6.37
CA LEU A 238 22.40 3.26 5.80
C LEU A 238 22.34 3.00 4.28
N ALA A 239 23.41 3.32 3.55
CA ALA A 239 23.55 3.02 2.13
C ALA A 239 23.55 1.50 1.81
N VAL A 240 23.89 0.64 2.77
CA VAL A 240 23.73 -0.82 2.63
C VAL A 240 22.29 -1.23 2.95
N THR A 241 21.70 -0.73 4.04
CA THR A 241 20.36 -1.11 4.50
C THR A 241 19.22 -0.65 3.57
N ILE A 242 19.36 0.50 2.92
CA ILE A 242 18.26 1.13 2.16
C ILE A 242 17.65 0.22 1.07
N GLU A 243 18.45 -0.60 0.40
CA GLU A 243 17.97 -1.50 -0.66
C GLU A 243 17.01 -2.58 -0.14
N ARG A 244 17.26 -3.07 1.08
CA ARG A 244 16.39 -4.03 1.79
C ARG A 244 15.15 -3.35 2.38
N ALA A 245 15.30 -2.13 2.90
CA ALA A 245 14.18 -1.32 3.37
C ALA A 245 13.19 -0.99 2.24
N LEU A 246 13.71 -0.64 1.06
CA LEU A 246 12.91 -0.42 -0.15
C LEU A 246 12.30 -1.73 -0.67
N GLU A 247 13.02 -2.85 -0.62
CA GLU A 247 12.44 -4.16 -0.96
C GLU A 247 11.25 -4.52 -0.07
N PHE A 248 11.40 -4.37 1.25
CA PHE A 248 10.31 -4.57 2.20
C PHE A 248 9.10 -3.68 1.84
N PHE A 249 9.31 -2.41 1.51
CA PHE A 249 8.21 -1.52 1.10
C PHE A 249 7.55 -1.92 -0.24
N THR A 250 8.25 -2.57 -1.18
CA THR A 250 7.63 -3.05 -2.43
C THR A 250 7.07 -4.47 -2.35
N ARG A 251 7.27 -5.22 -1.25
CA ARG A 251 6.69 -6.57 -1.06
C ARG A 251 5.16 -6.53 -1.07
N VAL A 252 4.57 -7.15 -2.10
CA VAL A 252 3.11 -7.28 -2.27
C VAL A 252 2.54 -8.61 -1.72
N ASN A 253 3.41 -9.52 -1.27
CA ASN A 253 3.05 -10.83 -0.72
C ASN A 253 2.69 -10.84 0.78
N THR A 254 2.62 -9.67 1.38
CA THR A 254 2.21 -9.46 2.77
C THR A 254 1.48 -8.11 2.87
N PRO A 255 0.44 -7.97 3.71
CA PRO A 255 -0.25 -6.69 3.89
C PRO A 255 0.54 -5.71 4.75
N VAL A 256 1.57 -6.16 5.46
CA VAL A 256 2.30 -5.36 6.47
C VAL A 256 2.95 -4.09 5.88
N PRO A 257 3.68 -4.13 4.76
CA PRO A 257 4.33 -2.93 4.22
C PRO A 257 3.32 -1.88 3.74
N MET A 258 2.22 -2.32 3.10
CA MET A 258 1.19 -1.43 2.58
C MET A 258 0.29 -0.85 3.69
N LYS A 259 0.01 -1.63 4.76
CA LYS A 259 -0.59 -1.12 6.01
C LYS A 259 0.26 -0.02 6.63
N LEU A 260 1.57 -0.28 6.76
CA LEU A 260 2.52 0.64 7.38
C LEU A 260 2.66 1.92 6.55
N TRP A 261 2.88 1.81 5.24
CA TRP A 261 2.94 2.95 4.33
C TRP A 261 1.65 3.78 4.38
N SER A 262 0.48 3.13 4.38
CA SER A 262 -0.80 3.81 4.49
C SER A 262 -0.96 4.56 5.80
N GLU A 263 -0.56 3.98 6.95
CA GLU A 263 -0.52 4.70 8.22
C GLU A 263 0.45 5.89 8.16
N VAL A 264 1.68 5.70 7.67
CA VAL A 264 2.69 6.77 7.55
C VAL A 264 2.14 7.96 6.75
N VAL A 265 1.65 7.72 5.53
CA VAL A 265 1.07 8.77 4.69
C VAL A 265 -0.17 9.38 5.34
N TRP A 266 -1.02 8.59 6.01
CA TRP A 266 -2.21 9.09 6.70
C TRP A 266 -1.89 9.98 7.91
N GLN A 267 -0.82 9.67 8.65
CA GLN A 267 -0.36 10.52 9.75
C GLN A 267 0.29 11.81 9.22
N VAL A 268 1.13 11.73 8.17
CA VAL A 268 1.73 12.91 7.51
C VAL A 268 0.68 13.80 6.83
N GLY A 269 -0.35 13.22 6.21
CA GLY A 269 -1.49 13.99 5.69
C GLY A 269 -2.34 14.61 6.81
N GLY A 270 -2.46 13.92 7.95
CA GLY A 270 -3.10 14.48 9.14
C GLY A 270 -2.40 15.74 9.64
N VAL A 271 -1.07 15.69 9.63
CA VAL A 271 -0.17 16.81 9.93
C VAL A 271 -0.36 17.97 8.96
N LEU A 272 -0.14 17.73 7.66
CA LEU A 272 -0.01 18.81 6.66
C LEU A 272 -1.30 19.62 6.46
N PHE A 273 -2.46 19.05 6.83
CA PHE A 273 -3.77 19.71 6.73
C PHE A 273 -4.44 19.96 8.08
N GLY A 274 -3.71 19.85 9.20
CA GLY A 274 -4.21 20.23 10.53
C GLY A 274 -5.31 19.34 11.11
N TYR A 275 -5.48 18.10 10.64
CA TYR A 275 -6.40 17.10 11.23
C TYR A 275 -5.85 16.49 12.53
N HIS A 276 -5.31 17.34 13.40
CA HIS A 276 -4.86 16.98 14.74
C HIS A 276 -6.01 17.08 15.74
N VAL A 277 -6.06 16.11 16.66
CA VAL A 277 -6.87 16.22 17.88
C VAL A 277 -6.14 17.16 18.85
N GLU A 278 -6.84 17.91 19.69
CA GLU A 278 -6.15 18.64 20.77
C GLU A 278 -5.42 17.65 21.71
N GLY A 279 -4.16 17.93 22.05
CA GLY A 279 -3.30 16.99 22.79
C GLY A 279 -2.63 15.88 21.95
N SER A 280 -2.81 15.89 20.63
CA SER A 280 -2.11 15.02 19.66
C SER A 280 -0.57 15.07 19.81
N PRO A 281 0.18 14.00 19.41
CA PRO A 281 2.10 14.04 19.42
C PRO A 281 2.96 15.32 19.43
N ARG A 282 4.27 15.12 19.26
CA ARG A 282 5.18 16.19 18.83
C ARG A 282 5.50 16.13 17.35
N ASP A 283 5.97 17.27 16.86
CA ASP A 283 6.81 17.52 15.69
C ASP A 283 7.74 16.35 15.32
N TRP A 284 8.46 15.88 16.34
CA TRP A 284 9.48 14.85 16.30
C TRP A 284 8.95 13.48 16.77
N GLU A 285 8.06 13.46 17.75
CA GLU A 285 7.60 12.22 18.39
C GLU A 285 6.67 11.39 17.50
N LEU A 286 5.94 12.02 16.57
CA LEU A 286 5.24 11.27 15.50
C LEU A 286 6.25 10.49 14.65
N LEU A 287 7.25 11.21 14.14
CA LEU A 287 8.27 10.68 13.23
C LEU A 287 9.10 9.61 13.95
N ARG A 288 9.37 9.76 15.25
CA ARG A 288 10.01 8.76 16.11
C ARG A 288 9.14 7.51 16.33
N ARG A 289 7.82 7.66 16.53
CA ARG A 289 6.88 6.52 16.67
C ARG A 289 6.78 5.75 15.36
N ILE A 290 6.56 6.45 14.24
CA ILE A 290 6.63 5.90 12.88
C ILE A 290 7.95 5.17 12.65
N ALA A 291 9.08 5.78 13.05
CA ALA A 291 10.40 5.20 12.85
C ALA A 291 10.66 3.93 13.68
N SER A 292 10.08 3.86 14.87
CA SER A 292 10.16 2.67 15.73
C SER A 292 9.30 1.54 15.14
N GLN A 293 8.05 1.85 14.78
CA GLN A 293 7.11 0.90 14.16
C GLN A 293 7.62 0.35 12.81
N PHE A 294 8.18 1.20 11.94
CA PHE A 294 8.86 0.70 10.74
C PHE A 294 9.97 -0.27 11.07
N TRP A 295 10.85 0.10 12.02
CA TRP A 295 12.01 -0.74 12.32
C TRP A 295 11.58 -2.08 12.93
N GLU A 296 10.56 -2.08 13.78
CA GLU A 296 9.99 -3.29 14.39
C GLU A 296 9.40 -4.25 13.32
N GLU A 297 8.56 -3.75 12.40
CA GLU A 297 8.00 -4.59 11.33
C GLU A 297 9.04 -5.01 10.28
N TYR A 298 10.01 -4.14 9.96
CA TYR A 298 11.10 -4.45 9.03
C TYR A 298 12.07 -5.50 9.60
N GLN A 299 12.31 -5.56 10.91
CA GLN A 299 13.14 -6.62 11.50
C GLN A 299 12.42 -7.96 11.49
N LYS A 300 11.13 -8.02 11.89
CA LYS A 300 10.32 -9.26 11.80
C LYS A 300 10.34 -9.84 10.38
N ALA A 301 10.04 -9.02 9.38
CA ALA A 301 10.04 -9.41 7.97
C ALA A 301 11.45 -9.58 7.34
N ALA A 302 12.50 -9.60 8.17
CA ALA A 302 13.87 -9.99 7.81
C ALA A 302 14.38 -11.19 8.64
N GLU A 303 13.56 -11.69 9.57
CA GLU A 303 13.70 -12.98 10.27
C GLU A 303 12.86 -14.08 9.60
N ASP A 304 11.77 -13.68 8.91
CA ASP A 304 10.97 -14.47 7.94
C ASP A 304 11.63 -14.59 6.54
#